data_AF-A0A931Z5E7-F1
#
_entry.id   AF-A0A931Z5E7-F1
#
_cell.length_a   1.000
_cell.length_b   1.000
_cell.length_c   1.000
_cell.angle_alpha   90.00
_cell.angle_beta   90.00
_cell.angle_gamma   90.00
#
_symmetry.space_group_name_H-M   'P 1'
#
loop_
_entity.id
_entity.type
_entity.pdbx_description
1 polymer ?
#
loop_
_entity_poly.entity_id
_entity_poly.type
_entity_poly.pdbx_seq_one_letter_code
_entity_poly.pdbx_strand_id
1 'polypeptide(L)'
;AGGPPGKYLVNDRGQAVWLVDPGINGAYGERPDGSKVQKFAAPQARLVSYIIMGILDQRLPWALVMFGVMIAVVLQMSFVPALAFAVGVYLPLASTTPIFAGGLIRWLVDRRTRQKPAYAAMSEEQFNAESDKSPGVLLASGYIAGGAIAGIFLAILAGALDKVFPALAELLARFDAAMTAWATAHNPFYAGDYADLLSLIPFAAMCLFLFLVAREKLLKVAAKA
;
A
#
# COMPACT_ATOMS: atom_id res chain seq x y z
N ALA A 1 -19.39 31.86 23.43
CA ALA A 1 -18.57 30.62 23.36
C ALA A 1 -19.53 29.47 23.05
N GLY A 2 -19.54 28.97 21.82
CA GLY A 2 -20.56 28.00 21.36
C GLY A 2 -20.09 27.19 20.15
N GLY A 3 -18.77 26.98 20.03
CA GLY A 3 -18.21 26.13 18.98
C GLY A 3 -18.46 24.64 19.27
N PRO A 4 -18.38 23.78 18.24
CA PRO A 4 -18.49 22.34 18.42
C PRO A 4 -17.47 21.81 19.43
N PRO A 5 -17.76 20.74 20.18
CA PRO A 5 -16.79 20.14 21.07
C PRO A 5 -15.55 19.69 20.28
N GLY A 6 -14.35 20.06 20.74
CA GLY A 6 -13.12 19.77 20.01
C GLY A 6 -11.88 20.42 20.62
N LYS A 7 -10.72 20.11 20.04
CA LYS A 7 -9.44 20.73 20.42
C LYS A 7 -9.29 22.03 19.67
N TYR A 8 -8.98 23.12 20.36
CA TYR A 8 -8.81 24.44 19.74
C TYR A 8 -7.40 24.98 19.97
N LEU A 9 -6.84 25.65 18.96
CA LEU A 9 -5.71 26.56 19.15
C LEU A 9 -6.25 27.87 19.72
N VAL A 10 -5.67 28.29 20.84
CA VAL A 10 -6.01 29.53 21.53
C VAL A 10 -4.97 30.61 21.21
N ASN A 11 -5.39 31.87 21.17
CA ASN A 11 -4.46 33.00 21.11
C ASN A 11 -3.85 33.31 22.48
N ASP A 12 -2.91 34.26 22.54
CA ASP A 12 -2.23 34.68 23.79
C ASP A 12 -3.18 35.23 24.86
N ARG A 13 -4.43 35.56 24.48
CA ARG A 13 -5.50 36.00 25.38
C ARG A 13 -6.40 34.86 25.86
N GLY A 14 -6.06 33.61 25.53
CA GLY A 14 -6.80 32.40 25.92
C GLY A 14 -8.10 32.16 25.15
N GLN A 15 -8.35 32.90 24.07
CA GLN A 15 -9.56 32.74 23.25
C GLN A 15 -9.33 31.70 22.16
N ALA A 16 -10.28 30.78 21.98
CA ALA A 16 -10.24 29.78 20.90
C ALA A 16 -10.38 30.43 19.52
N VAL A 17 -9.39 30.21 18.63
CA VAL A 17 -9.34 30.79 17.28
C VAL A 17 -9.50 29.74 16.20
N TRP A 18 -8.85 28.58 16.33
CA TRP A 18 -8.87 27.54 15.30
C TRP A 18 -9.27 26.19 15.88
N LEU A 19 -10.21 25.50 15.25
CA LEU A 19 -10.49 24.09 15.55
C LEU A 19 -9.37 23.22 14.96
N VAL A 20 -8.75 22.39 15.80
CA VAL A 20 -7.74 21.43 15.41
C VAL A 20 -8.43 20.15 14.96
N ASP A 21 -8.48 19.95 13.64
CA ASP A 21 -9.00 18.73 13.02
C ASP A 21 -7.82 17.92 12.42
N PRO A 22 -7.49 16.74 12.96
CA PRO A 22 -6.28 16.01 12.56
C PRO A 22 -6.34 15.53 11.10
N GLY A 23 -5.16 15.35 10.50
CA GLY A 23 -5.03 14.83 9.13
C GLY A 23 -5.46 13.36 8.99
N ILE A 24 -5.35 12.59 10.08
CA ILE A 24 -5.81 11.20 10.22
C ILE A 24 -6.95 11.22 11.25
N ASN A 25 -8.09 10.57 10.95
CA ASN A 25 -9.33 10.60 11.76
C ASN A 25 -10.02 11.97 11.91
N GLY A 26 -9.69 12.95 11.06
CA GLY A 26 -10.41 14.23 11.06
C GLY A 26 -11.84 14.12 10.53
N ALA A 27 -12.75 14.90 11.11
CA ALA A 27 -14.18 14.84 10.84
C ALA A 27 -14.66 15.81 9.74
N TYR A 28 -13.88 16.87 9.46
CA TYR A 28 -14.30 17.94 8.56
C TYR A 28 -13.53 17.87 7.23
N GLY A 29 -14.26 17.65 6.14
CA GLY A 29 -13.72 17.63 4.77
C GLY A 29 -13.71 19.00 4.09
N GLU A 30 -14.46 19.95 4.63
CA GLU A 30 -14.59 21.31 4.11
C GLU A 30 -14.40 22.32 5.24
N ARG A 31 -13.64 23.38 4.94
CA ARG A 31 -13.45 24.50 5.86
C ARG A 31 -14.60 25.50 5.71
N PRO A 32 -14.83 26.37 6.72
CA PRO A 32 -15.84 27.43 6.63
C PRO A 32 -15.63 28.43 5.49
N ASP A 33 -14.44 28.47 4.90
CA ASP A 33 -14.09 29.30 3.72
C ASP A 33 -14.44 28.61 2.37
N GLY A 34 -15.04 27.42 2.41
CA GLY A 34 -15.40 26.63 1.23
C GLY A 34 -14.24 25.82 0.63
N SER A 35 -13.03 25.89 1.20
CA SER A 35 -11.89 25.09 0.73
C SER A 35 -11.97 23.63 1.21
N LYS A 36 -11.64 22.69 0.32
CA LYS A 36 -11.59 21.25 0.65
C LYS A 36 -10.29 20.91 1.37
N VAL A 37 -10.40 20.11 2.42
CA VAL A 37 -9.25 19.58 3.16
C VAL A 37 -8.91 18.19 2.64
N GLN A 38 -7.73 18.05 2.03
CA GLN A 38 -7.22 16.73 1.65
C GLN A 38 -6.85 15.95 2.92
N LYS A 39 -7.64 14.93 3.23
CA LYS A 39 -7.37 14.00 4.34
C LYS A 39 -6.55 12.83 3.83
N PHE A 40 -5.58 12.39 4.62
CA PHE A 40 -4.80 11.21 4.28
C PHE A 40 -5.58 9.96 4.68
N ALA A 41 -5.71 9.03 3.73
CA ALA A 41 -6.21 7.70 4.00
C ALA A 41 -5.07 6.88 4.63
N ALA A 42 -5.12 6.71 5.94
CA ALA A 42 -4.20 5.84 6.67
C ALA A 42 -5.02 4.80 7.46
N PRO A 43 -5.63 3.79 6.79
CA PRO A 43 -6.57 2.89 7.43
C PRO A 43 -5.99 2.23 8.69
N GLN A 44 -4.76 1.70 8.60
CA GLN A 44 -4.09 1.07 9.75
C GLN A 44 -3.95 2.03 10.95
N ALA A 45 -3.57 3.27 10.69
CA ALA A 45 -3.46 4.30 11.74
C ALA A 45 -4.84 4.68 12.31
N ARG A 46 -5.90 4.70 11.49
CA ARG A 46 -7.27 4.98 11.94
C ARG A 46 -7.75 3.90 12.91
N LEU A 47 -7.56 2.62 12.57
CA LEU A 47 -7.92 1.50 13.45
C LEU A 47 -7.19 1.55 14.79
N VAL A 48 -5.87 1.72 14.79
CA VAL A 48 -5.07 1.81 16.03
C VAL A 48 -5.52 3.00 16.87
N SER A 49 -5.80 4.15 16.24
CA SER A 49 -6.36 5.31 16.93
C SER A 49 -7.72 5.01 17.56
N TYR A 50 -8.62 4.29 16.90
CA TYR A 50 -9.91 3.92 17.50
C TYR A 50 -9.76 2.96 18.68
N ILE A 51 -8.81 2.02 18.62
CA ILE A 51 -8.51 1.13 19.74
C ILE A 51 -8.00 1.93 20.94
N ILE A 52 -7.02 2.82 20.71
CA ILE A 52 -6.45 3.66 21.77
C ILE A 52 -7.53 4.55 22.40
N MET A 53 -8.33 5.25 21.58
CA MET A 53 -9.41 6.10 22.07
C MET A 53 -10.47 5.28 22.80
N GLY A 54 -10.85 4.12 22.28
CA GLY A 54 -11.81 3.22 22.93
C GLY A 54 -11.32 2.71 24.30
N ILE A 55 -10.03 2.43 24.45
CA ILE A 55 -9.43 2.03 25.73
C ILE A 55 -9.38 3.22 26.69
N LEU A 56 -8.89 4.38 26.23
CA LEU A 56 -8.70 5.57 27.06
C LEU A 56 -10.04 6.15 27.55
N ASP A 57 -11.04 6.17 26.67
CA ASP A 57 -12.39 6.63 26.96
C ASP A 57 -13.25 5.56 27.66
N GLN A 58 -12.71 4.35 27.88
CA GLN A 58 -13.40 3.19 28.43
C GLN A 58 -14.69 2.80 27.67
N ARG A 59 -14.78 3.14 26.39
CA ARG A 59 -15.93 2.91 25.51
C ARG A 59 -15.67 1.89 24.41
N LEU A 60 -14.63 1.07 24.57
CA LEU A 60 -14.33 0.01 23.60
C LEU A 60 -15.50 -1.00 23.58
N PRO A 61 -16.04 -1.35 22.41
CA PRO A 61 -17.11 -2.33 22.29
C PRO A 61 -16.58 -3.75 22.55
N TRP A 62 -16.45 -4.12 23.83
CA TRP A 62 -15.88 -5.40 24.27
C TRP A 62 -16.57 -6.62 23.66
N ALA A 63 -17.87 -6.54 23.38
CA ALA A 63 -18.58 -7.60 22.67
C ALA A 63 -17.97 -7.89 21.28
N LEU A 64 -17.62 -6.85 20.51
CA LEU A 64 -16.98 -7.00 19.19
C LEU A 64 -15.54 -7.53 19.32
N VAL A 65 -14.82 -7.10 20.35
CA VAL A 65 -13.46 -7.61 20.63
C VAL A 65 -13.50 -9.11 20.94
N MET A 66 -14.40 -9.53 21.83
CA MET A 66 -14.57 -10.94 22.18
C MET A 66 -15.02 -11.79 20.99
N PHE A 67 -15.87 -11.24 20.12
CA PHE A 67 -16.21 -11.89 18.86
C PHE A 67 -14.99 -12.11 17.96
N GLY A 68 -14.11 -11.11 17.83
CA GLY A 68 -12.84 -11.24 17.12
C GLY A 68 -11.93 -12.30 17.71
N VAL A 69 -11.84 -12.39 19.05
CA VAL A 69 -11.09 -13.44 19.75
C VAL A 69 -11.66 -14.82 19.44
N MET A 70 -12.99 -14.99 19.47
CA MET A 70 -13.62 -16.26 19.13
C MET A 70 -13.34 -16.68 17.68
N ILE A 71 -13.42 -15.75 16.72
CA ILE A 71 -13.07 -16.02 15.33
C ILE A 71 -11.60 -16.45 15.22
N ALA A 72 -10.69 -15.74 15.90
CA ALA A 72 -9.27 -16.09 15.88
C ALA A 72 -9.02 -17.50 16.43
N VAL A 73 -9.70 -17.89 17.51
CA VAL A 73 -9.61 -19.25 18.07
C VAL A 73 -10.13 -20.29 17.07
N VAL A 74 -11.30 -20.07 16.46
CA VAL A 74 -11.87 -20.99 15.46
C VAL A 74 -10.93 -21.15 14.25
N LEU A 75 -10.36 -20.05 13.75
CA LEU A 75 -9.38 -20.08 12.66
C LEU A 75 -8.12 -20.86 13.06
N GLN A 76 -7.60 -20.61 14.26
CA GLN A 76 -6.40 -21.29 14.76
C GLN A 76 -6.65 -22.80 14.95
N MET A 77 -7.83 -23.20 15.42
CA MET A 77 -8.26 -24.60 15.49
C MET A 77 -8.45 -25.23 14.10
N SER A 78 -8.76 -24.43 13.09
CA SER A 78 -8.87 -24.86 11.69
C SER A 78 -7.53 -24.86 10.95
N PHE A 79 -6.41 -24.64 11.65
CA PHE A 79 -5.06 -24.49 11.06
C PHE A 79 -4.95 -23.34 10.05
N VAL A 80 -5.83 -22.33 10.15
CA VAL A 80 -5.78 -21.11 9.35
C VAL A 80 -5.12 -19.99 10.18
N PRO A 81 -4.03 -19.37 9.71
CA PRO A 81 -3.42 -18.26 10.43
C PRO A 81 -4.37 -17.07 10.57
N ALA A 82 -4.85 -16.81 11.79
CA ALA A 82 -5.83 -15.76 12.07
C ALA A 82 -5.34 -14.35 11.64
N LEU A 83 -4.03 -14.09 11.76
CA LEU A 83 -3.42 -12.82 11.34
C LEU A 83 -3.56 -12.59 9.83
N ALA A 84 -3.23 -13.59 9.01
CA ALA A 84 -3.32 -13.47 7.55
C ALA A 84 -4.77 -13.29 7.09
N PHE A 85 -5.70 -14.01 7.73
CA PHE A 85 -7.13 -13.85 7.49
C PHE A 85 -7.62 -12.44 7.83
N ALA A 86 -7.29 -11.92 9.02
CA ALA A 86 -7.70 -10.60 9.48
C ALA A 86 -7.20 -9.49 8.55
N VAL A 87 -5.93 -9.56 8.12
CA VAL A 87 -5.36 -8.61 7.15
C VAL A 87 -6.06 -8.70 5.79
N GLY A 88 -6.40 -9.91 5.34
CA GLY A 88 -7.09 -10.14 4.08
C GLY A 88 -8.51 -9.57 4.05
N VAL A 89 -9.29 -9.76 5.11
CA VAL A 89 -10.66 -9.23 5.22
C VAL A 89 -10.66 -7.70 5.38
N TYR A 90 -9.59 -7.14 5.93
CA TYR A 90 -9.47 -5.72 6.20
C TYR A 90 -9.17 -4.88 4.95
N LEU A 91 -8.46 -5.44 3.97
CA LEU A 91 -8.00 -4.71 2.79
C LEU A 91 -8.98 -4.86 1.62
N PRO A 92 -9.16 -3.81 0.78
CA PRO A 92 -9.95 -3.92 -0.44
C PRO A 92 -9.39 -5.00 -1.37
N LEU A 93 -10.28 -5.72 -2.08
CA LEU A 93 -9.88 -6.78 -3.00
C LEU A 93 -8.86 -6.31 -4.06
N ALA A 94 -9.00 -5.06 -4.51
CA ALA A 94 -8.08 -4.43 -5.44
C ALA A 94 -6.64 -4.32 -4.88
N SER A 95 -6.48 -4.17 -3.56
CA SER A 95 -5.18 -4.11 -2.90
C SER A 95 -4.66 -5.49 -2.47
N THR A 96 -5.54 -6.44 -2.15
CA THR A 96 -5.13 -7.80 -1.75
C THR A 96 -4.78 -8.69 -2.94
N THR A 97 -5.39 -8.49 -4.11
CA THR A 97 -5.18 -9.34 -5.29
C THR A 97 -3.72 -9.33 -5.78
N PRO A 98 -3.04 -8.17 -5.89
CA PRO A 98 -1.61 -8.15 -6.21
C PRO A 98 -0.73 -8.85 -5.17
N ILE A 99 -1.06 -8.72 -3.88
CA ILE A 99 -0.35 -9.39 -2.77
C ILE A 99 -0.52 -10.90 -2.90
N PHE A 100 -1.74 -11.37 -3.17
CA PHE A 100 -2.03 -12.78 -3.41
C PHE A 100 -1.26 -13.32 -4.62
N ALA A 101 -1.24 -12.60 -5.74
CA ALA A 101 -0.46 -12.98 -6.92
C ALA A 101 1.05 -13.09 -6.61
N GLY A 102 1.59 -12.15 -5.83
CA GLY A 102 2.98 -12.23 -5.35
C GLY A 102 3.24 -13.47 -4.49
N GLY A 103 2.31 -13.79 -3.57
CA GLY A 103 2.37 -15.01 -2.76
C GLY A 103 2.30 -16.29 -3.59
N LEU A 104 1.47 -16.31 -4.65
CA LEU A 104 1.38 -17.43 -5.58
C LEU A 104 2.69 -17.62 -6.36
N ILE A 105 3.31 -16.53 -6.81
CA ILE A 105 4.63 -16.57 -7.47
C ILE A 105 5.68 -17.15 -6.52
N ARG A 106 5.73 -16.66 -5.26
CA ARG A 106 6.64 -17.20 -4.25
C ARG A 106 6.42 -18.69 -4.04
N TRP A 107 5.17 -19.12 -3.86
CA TRP A 107 4.82 -20.54 -3.69
C TRP A 107 5.27 -21.39 -4.89
N LEU A 108 5.07 -20.91 -6.12
CA LEU A 108 5.52 -21.60 -7.33
C LEU A 108 7.05 -21.70 -7.42
N VAL A 109 7.77 -20.65 -7.01
CA VAL A 109 9.24 -20.64 -6.97
C VAL A 109 9.73 -21.60 -5.90
N ASP A 110 9.24 -21.49 -4.67
CA ASP A 110 9.65 -22.33 -3.53
C ASP A 110 9.41 -23.81 -3.81
N ARG A 111 8.23 -24.16 -4.36
CA ARG A 111 7.90 -25.54 -4.76
C ARG A 111 8.90 -26.11 -5.75
N ARG A 112 9.41 -25.30 -6.68
CA ARG A 112 10.42 -25.74 -7.65
C ARG A 112 11.83 -25.76 -7.06
N THR A 113 12.17 -24.79 -6.21
CA THR A 113 13.49 -24.73 -5.55
C THR A 113 13.68 -25.92 -4.62
N ARG A 114 12.63 -26.36 -3.90
CA ARG A 114 12.65 -27.59 -3.08
C ARG A 114 12.95 -28.88 -3.86
N GLN A 115 12.72 -28.90 -5.18
CA GLN A 115 13.04 -30.07 -6.03
C GLN A 115 14.53 -30.17 -6.38
N LYS A 116 15.32 -29.11 -6.16
CA LYS A 116 16.76 -29.15 -6.39
C LYS A 116 17.44 -29.96 -5.26
N PRO A 117 18.42 -30.83 -5.58
CA PRO A 117 19.04 -31.72 -4.59
C PRO A 117 19.73 -30.96 -3.44
N ALA A 118 20.25 -29.76 -3.70
CA ALA A 118 20.87 -28.90 -2.69
C ALA A 118 19.90 -28.42 -1.60
N TYR A 119 18.59 -28.39 -1.87
CA TYR A 119 17.57 -27.90 -0.95
C TYR A 119 16.66 -29.02 -0.43
N ALA A 120 16.68 -30.20 -1.06
CA ALA A 120 15.80 -31.32 -0.71
C ALA A 120 16.09 -31.91 0.68
N ALA A 121 17.33 -31.77 1.18
CA ALA A 121 17.74 -32.26 2.50
C ALA A 121 17.61 -31.21 3.62
N MET A 122 17.21 -29.98 3.30
CA MET A 122 17.09 -28.91 4.29
C MET A 122 15.79 -29.07 5.10
N SER A 123 15.85 -28.69 6.38
CA SER A 123 14.62 -28.52 7.17
C SER A 123 13.78 -27.37 6.62
N GLU A 124 12.50 -27.33 6.96
CA GLU A 124 11.58 -26.27 6.52
C GLU A 124 12.06 -24.87 6.96
N GLU A 125 12.58 -24.75 8.18
CA GLU A 125 13.13 -23.50 8.70
C GLU A 125 14.37 -23.04 7.94
N GLN A 126 15.28 -23.97 7.64
CA GLN A 126 16.49 -23.69 6.87
C GLN A 126 16.15 -23.27 5.44
N PHE A 127 15.20 -23.97 4.81
CA PHE A 127 14.74 -23.63 3.48
C PHE A 127 14.12 -22.24 3.42
N ASN A 128 13.27 -21.89 4.39
CA ASN A 128 12.63 -20.57 4.43
C ASN A 128 13.66 -19.45 4.61
N ALA A 129 14.62 -19.63 5.52
CA ALA A 129 15.68 -18.66 5.75
C ALA A 129 16.58 -18.44 4.51
N GLU A 130 16.80 -19.48 3.71
CA GLU A 130 17.56 -19.37 2.46
C GLU A 130 16.71 -18.77 1.32
N SER A 131 15.43 -19.15 1.23
CA SER A 131 14.48 -18.57 0.25
C SER A 131 14.27 -17.07 0.48
N ASP A 132 14.30 -16.60 1.73
CA ASP A 132 14.21 -15.18 2.08
C ASP A 132 15.40 -14.36 1.59
N LYS A 133 16.54 -15.00 1.31
CA LYS A 133 17.72 -14.38 0.69
C LYS A 133 17.73 -14.52 -0.83
N SER A 134 16.69 -15.10 -1.42
CA SER A 134 16.66 -15.34 -2.86
C SER A 134 16.76 -14.04 -3.67
N PRO A 135 17.36 -14.08 -4.87
CA PRO A 135 17.44 -12.91 -5.75
C PRO A 135 16.09 -12.26 -6.04
N GLY A 136 15.00 -13.06 -6.09
CA GLY A 136 13.65 -12.57 -6.28
C GLY A 136 13.13 -11.73 -5.10
N VAL A 137 13.38 -12.16 -3.87
CA VAL A 137 12.99 -11.41 -2.66
C VAL A 137 13.80 -10.12 -2.53
N LEU A 138 15.10 -10.16 -2.82
CA LEU A 138 15.97 -8.99 -2.83
C LEU A 138 15.56 -7.96 -3.90
N LEU A 139 15.22 -8.42 -5.10
CA LEU A 139 14.74 -7.52 -6.16
C LEU A 139 13.38 -6.91 -5.80
N ALA A 140 12.45 -7.71 -5.26
CA ALA A 140 11.14 -7.22 -4.86
C ALA A 140 11.23 -6.17 -3.74
N SER A 141 12.06 -6.40 -2.71
CA SER A 141 12.30 -5.40 -1.66
C SER A 141 12.98 -4.15 -2.20
N GLY A 142 13.91 -4.31 -3.15
CA GLY A 142 14.52 -3.21 -3.91
C GLY A 142 13.47 -2.38 -4.67
N TYR A 143 12.49 -3.00 -5.30
CA TYR A 143 11.39 -2.28 -5.98
C TYR A 143 10.46 -1.55 -5.01
N ILE A 144 10.19 -2.13 -3.84
CA ILE A 144 9.39 -1.45 -2.81
C ILE A 144 10.12 -0.18 -2.34
N ALA A 145 11.41 -0.29 -1.98
CA ALA A 145 12.21 0.85 -1.53
C ALA A 145 12.43 1.88 -2.65
N GLY A 146 12.78 1.41 -3.85
CA GLY A 146 13.00 2.26 -5.02
C GLY A 146 11.74 3.01 -5.45
N GLY A 147 10.58 2.36 -5.41
CA GLY A 147 9.30 2.99 -5.69
C GLY A 147 8.95 4.09 -4.70
N ALA A 148 9.21 3.89 -3.39
CA ALA A 148 9.00 4.90 -2.38
C ALA A 148 9.92 6.12 -2.58
N ILE A 149 11.22 5.90 -2.83
CA ILE A 149 12.18 6.98 -3.09
C ILE A 149 11.83 7.73 -4.39
N ALA A 150 11.50 7.00 -5.46
CA ALA A 150 11.07 7.61 -6.72
C ALA A 150 9.80 8.44 -6.55
N GLY A 151 8.82 7.97 -5.76
CA GLY A 151 7.62 8.73 -5.44
C GLY A 151 7.92 10.05 -4.71
N ILE A 152 8.80 10.04 -3.71
CA ILE A 152 9.25 11.25 -3.01
C ILE A 152 9.96 12.19 -3.98
N PHE A 153 10.88 11.65 -4.79
CA PHE A 153 11.62 12.43 -5.77
C PHE A 153 10.68 13.10 -6.79
N LEU A 154 9.70 12.37 -7.33
CA LEU A 154 8.71 12.91 -8.25
C LEU A 154 7.81 13.95 -7.60
N ALA A 155 7.42 13.78 -6.34
CA ALA A 155 6.63 14.77 -5.60
C ALA A 155 7.40 16.09 -5.40
N ILE A 156 8.69 16.01 -5.04
CA ILE A 156 9.58 17.18 -4.95
C ILE A 156 9.72 17.84 -6.31
N LEU A 157 9.99 17.04 -7.35
CA LEU A 157 10.17 17.55 -8.70
C LEU A 157 8.90 18.26 -9.18
N ALA A 158 7.72 17.65 -9.06
CA ALA A 158 6.45 18.26 -9.45
C ALA A 158 6.20 19.59 -8.71
N GLY A 159 6.37 19.61 -7.38
CA GLY A 159 6.16 20.82 -6.59
C GLY A 159 7.19 21.93 -6.82
N ALA A 160 8.40 21.59 -7.28
CA ALA A 160 9.45 22.56 -7.59
C ALA A 160 9.40 23.02 -9.05
N LEU A 161 9.03 22.14 -9.98
CA LEU A 161 9.02 22.39 -11.42
C LEU A 161 8.08 23.54 -11.78
N ASP A 162 6.89 23.57 -11.19
CA ASP A 162 5.91 24.65 -11.38
C ASP A 162 6.46 26.02 -11.00
N LYS A 163 7.37 26.07 -10.03
CA LYS A 163 7.96 27.32 -9.50
C LYS A 163 9.23 27.74 -10.23
N VAL A 164 10.06 26.77 -10.64
CA VAL A 164 11.38 27.02 -11.22
C VAL A 164 11.33 27.11 -12.75
N PHE A 165 10.47 26.32 -13.40
CA PHE A 165 10.37 26.24 -14.86
C PHE A 165 8.91 26.22 -15.33
N PRO A 166 8.16 27.32 -15.17
CA PRO A 166 6.71 27.36 -15.46
C PRO A 166 6.37 27.02 -16.91
N ALA A 167 7.19 27.45 -17.88
CA ALA A 167 6.98 27.13 -19.30
C ALA A 167 7.15 25.63 -19.59
N LEU A 168 8.07 24.95 -18.90
CA LEU A 168 8.27 23.51 -19.04
C LEU A 168 7.15 22.72 -18.37
N ALA A 169 6.71 23.16 -17.18
CA ALA A 169 5.56 22.58 -16.49
C ALA A 169 4.30 22.65 -17.35
N GLU A 170 4.03 23.81 -17.97
CA GLU A 170 2.90 23.98 -18.87
C GLU A 170 3.01 23.11 -20.13
N LEU A 171 4.21 22.99 -20.72
CA LEU A 171 4.44 22.09 -21.86
C LEU A 171 4.12 20.63 -21.49
N LEU A 172 4.61 20.16 -20.34
CA LEU A 172 4.36 18.80 -19.85
C LEU A 172 2.88 18.56 -19.56
N ALA A 173 2.19 19.54 -18.95
CA ALA A 173 0.76 19.47 -18.71
C ALA A 173 -0.06 19.42 -20.02
N ARG A 174 0.32 20.23 -21.02
CA ARG A 174 -0.31 20.20 -22.36
C ARG A 174 -0.06 18.88 -23.07
N PHE A 175 1.15 18.33 -22.94
CA PHE A 175 1.48 17.03 -23.50
C PHE A 175 0.66 15.91 -22.83
N ASP A 176 0.57 15.90 -21.51
CA ASP A 176 -0.21 14.94 -20.74
C ASP A 176 -1.71 15.00 -21.11
N ALA A 177 -2.25 16.21 -21.25
CA ALA A 177 -3.62 16.42 -21.71
C ALA A 177 -3.85 15.93 -23.16
N ALA A 178 -2.91 16.20 -24.07
CA ALA A 178 -2.98 15.75 -25.45
C ALA A 178 -2.90 14.20 -25.56
N MET A 179 -2.02 13.59 -24.79
CA MET A 179 -1.90 12.13 -24.71
C MET A 179 -3.16 11.49 -24.14
N THR A 180 -3.73 12.07 -23.08
CA THR A 180 -4.99 11.61 -22.47
C THR A 180 -6.15 11.70 -23.47
N ALA A 181 -6.27 12.80 -24.20
CA ALA A 181 -7.31 12.98 -25.21
C ALA A 181 -7.14 11.98 -26.37
N TRP A 182 -5.92 11.80 -26.87
CA TRP A 182 -5.63 10.82 -27.91
C TRP A 182 -5.94 9.39 -27.46
N ALA A 183 -5.50 9.02 -26.25
CA ALA A 183 -5.71 7.69 -25.69
C ALA A 183 -7.19 7.42 -25.43
N THR A 184 -7.95 8.39 -24.93
CA THR A 184 -9.41 8.25 -24.75
C THR A 184 -10.13 8.05 -26.08
N ALA A 185 -9.69 8.73 -27.14
CA ALA A 185 -10.32 8.63 -28.46
C ALA A 185 -9.96 7.34 -29.23
N HIS A 186 -8.72 6.84 -29.09
CA HIS A 186 -8.20 5.75 -29.94
C HIS A 186 -7.95 4.44 -29.20
N ASN A 187 -7.88 4.44 -27.88
CA ASN A 187 -7.61 3.25 -27.08
C ASN A 187 -8.86 2.83 -26.30
N PRO A 188 -9.55 1.75 -26.72
CA PRO A 188 -10.75 1.25 -26.05
C PRO A 188 -10.47 0.67 -24.65
N PHE A 189 -9.20 0.48 -24.29
CA PHE A 189 -8.77 0.01 -22.97
C PHE A 189 -8.17 1.15 -22.11
N TYR A 190 -8.28 2.41 -22.53
CA TYR A 190 -7.79 3.54 -21.73
C TYR A 190 -8.86 4.09 -20.78
N ALA A 191 -10.12 4.11 -21.21
CA ALA A 191 -11.25 4.60 -20.41
C ALA A 191 -12.46 3.65 -20.54
N GLY A 192 -13.29 3.58 -19.49
CA GLY A 192 -14.50 2.73 -19.43
C GLY A 192 -14.30 1.43 -18.64
N ASP A 193 -15.24 0.49 -18.78
CA ASP A 193 -15.32 -0.73 -17.96
C ASP A 193 -14.13 -1.69 -18.15
N TYR A 194 -13.40 -1.55 -19.26
CA TYR A 194 -12.24 -2.38 -19.60
C TYR A 194 -10.89 -1.68 -19.36
N ALA A 195 -10.89 -0.48 -18.77
CA ALA A 195 -9.67 0.31 -18.56
C ALA A 195 -8.62 -0.46 -17.74
N ASP A 196 -9.08 -1.28 -16.79
CA ASP A 196 -8.23 -2.07 -15.92
C ASP A 196 -7.44 -3.15 -16.67
N LEU A 197 -7.93 -3.64 -17.83
CA LEU A 197 -7.24 -4.69 -18.60
C LEU A 197 -5.87 -4.24 -19.10
N LEU A 198 -5.74 -2.97 -19.50
CA LEU A 198 -4.46 -2.44 -19.95
C LEU A 198 -3.43 -2.43 -18.81
N SER A 199 -3.87 -2.17 -17.58
CA SER A 199 -3.02 -2.18 -16.38
C SER A 199 -2.52 -3.58 -16.00
N LEU A 200 -3.23 -4.63 -16.42
CA LEU A 200 -2.81 -6.02 -16.19
C LEU A 200 -1.56 -6.40 -16.98
N ILE A 201 -1.29 -5.74 -18.11
CA ILE A 201 -0.12 -6.04 -18.94
C ILE A 201 1.20 -5.72 -18.21
N PRO A 202 1.47 -4.48 -17.75
CA PRO A 202 2.69 -4.19 -17.01
C PRO A 202 2.76 -4.97 -15.68
N PHE A 203 1.62 -5.23 -15.03
CA PHE A 203 1.57 -6.07 -13.85
C PHE A 203 2.02 -7.51 -14.13
N ALA A 204 1.45 -8.15 -15.16
CA ALA A 204 1.82 -9.50 -15.57
C ALA A 204 3.28 -9.58 -16.04
N ALA A 205 3.76 -8.55 -16.75
CA ALA A 205 5.16 -8.46 -17.15
C ALA A 205 6.09 -8.39 -15.93
N MET A 206 5.75 -7.60 -14.91
CA MET A 206 6.51 -7.52 -13.66
C MET A 206 6.47 -8.83 -12.88
N CYS A 207 5.31 -9.49 -12.80
CA CYS A 207 5.16 -10.81 -12.20
C CYS A 207 6.03 -11.85 -12.90
N LEU A 208 6.02 -11.88 -14.23
CA LEU A 208 6.85 -12.78 -15.02
C LEU A 208 8.34 -12.48 -14.82
N PHE A 209 8.72 -11.21 -14.81
CA PHE A 209 10.10 -10.79 -14.57
C PHE A 209 10.61 -11.25 -13.20
N LEU A 210 9.85 -10.99 -12.14
CA LEU A 210 10.16 -11.46 -10.79
C LEU A 210 10.26 -12.99 -10.73
N PHE A 211 9.34 -13.71 -11.37
CA PHE A 211 9.39 -15.17 -11.45
C PHE A 211 10.65 -15.68 -12.16
N LEU A 212 11.08 -15.03 -13.25
CA LEU A 212 12.28 -15.42 -13.98
C LEU A 212 13.57 -15.13 -13.19
N VAL A 213 13.64 -13.99 -12.49
CA VAL A 213 14.76 -13.62 -11.62
C VAL A 213 14.82 -14.54 -10.40
N ALA A 214 13.69 -14.81 -9.75
CA ALA A 214 13.61 -15.74 -8.62
C ALA A 214 14.01 -17.17 -8.99
N ARG A 215 13.89 -17.54 -10.27
CA ARG A 215 14.36 -18.81 -10.81
C ARG A 215 15.82 -18.81 -11.26
N GLU A 216 16.56 -17.72 -11.03
CA GLU A 216 17.96 -17.55 -11.45
C GLU A 216 18.15 -17.74 -12.96
N LYS A 217 17.06 -17.62 -13.75
CA LYS A 217 17.12 -17.64 -15.21
C LYS A 217 17.62 -16.30 -15.76
N LEU A 218 17.35 -15.23 -15.02
CA LEU A 218 17.79 -13.86 -15.29
C LEU A 218 18.53 -13.33 -14.06
N LEU A 219 19.50 -12.43 -14.28
CA LEU A 219 20.25 -11.74 -13.22
C LEU A 219 20.83 -12.68 -12.15
N LYS A 220 21.58 -13.71 -12.59
CA LYS A 220 22.32 -14.56 -11.66
C LYS A 220 23.27 -13.69 -10.85
N VAL A 221 23.09 -13.67 -9.53
CA VAL A 221 24.07 -13.07 -8.63
C VAL A 221 25.34 -13.91 -8.76
N ALA A 222 26.43 -13.29 -9.21
CA ALA A 222 27.71 -13.96 -9.30
C ALA A 222 28.09 -14.46 -7.89
N ALA A 223 28.30 -15.77 -7.75
CA ALA A 223 28.76 -16.34 -6.49
C ALA A 223 30.07 -15.64 -6.11
N LYS A 224 30.11 -15.04 -4.92
CA LYS A 224 31.34 -14.49 -4.36
C LYS A 224 32.31 -15.68 -4.17
N ALA A 225 33.40 -15.65 -4.92
CA ALA A 225 34.54 -16.55 -4.74
C ALA A 225 35.21 -16.33 -3.38
#